data_AF-A0A932JSJ5-F1
#
_entry.id   AF-A0A932JSJ5-F1
#
_cell.length_a   1.000
_cell.length_b   1.000
_cell.length_c   1.000
_cell.angle_alpha   90.00
_cell.angle_beta   90.00
_cell.angle_gamma   90.00
#
_symmetry.space_group_name_H-M   'P 1'
#
loop_
_entity.id
_entity.type
_entity.pdbx_description
1 polymer ?
#
loop_
_entity_poly.entity_id
_entity_poly.type
_entity_poly.pdbx_seq_one_letter_code
_entity_poly.pdbx_strand_id
1 'polypeptide(L)'
;MSRTKLASALTLSLIVAAGSEVRSAETAPRLQVAELSGALELGEREHEDATFNRRQPQLMAGTVVRVTSGTARFESDNHVDVSAVKGDSFLYKASAAPTEGEPGVLSLSAVGGEPSAVAVGVGGLKLGLGSEGAVDIASARGNSDVQVTAGRVDILEGSVLKEGESLVVDSSVGVGTGLRRGDRVSVMVPLDEGFTLAAMEPSRYNVARKTVTVWESKGEPVLAAAVANERDAAVERIIADWPEASKAAARVTIEAYGTPGQVTPTALAWSGNGPWLKTVVFKNGPRATFPAEHRNILRQAIRYGVPQEKAGELAKMGIGVKFDPASQELSSVSEAEETNFLALNLARDVAEGRLTAREARAEYARTIQMASAGSTVPAMQGLLF
;
A
#
# COMPACT_ATOMS: atom_id res chain seq x y z
N MET A 1 46.80 -30.13 50.48
CA MET A 1 46.84 -28.77 49.89
C MET A 1 47.91 -28.75 48.81
N SER A 2 47.51 -28.79 47.53
CA SER A 2 48.21 -28.08 46.45
C SER A 2 47.36 -28.19 45.19
N ARG A 3 47.07 -27.04 44.59
CA ARG A 3 46.31 -26.90 43.34
C ARG A 3 47.29 -26.97 42.19
N THR A 4 46.96 -27.74 41.15
CA THR A 4 47.57 -27.55 39.83
C THR A 4 46.48 -27.67 38.77
N LYS A 5 46.17 -26.53 38.14
CA LYS A 5 45.44 -26.40 36.88
C LYS A 5 46.41 -26.64 35.72
N LEU A 6 45.95 -27.24 34.62
CA LEU A 6 46.31 -26.97 33.21
C LEU A 6 45.53 -27.98 32.35
N ALA A 7 44.44 -27.58 31.70
CA ALA A 7 44.34 -26.91 30.40
C ALA A 7 44.09 -27.93 29.27
N SER A 8 42.82 -28.10 28.90
CA SER A 8 42.38 -28.83 27.72
C SER A 8 42.67 -28.02 26.45
N ALA A 9 43.40 -28.62 25.53
CA ALA A 9 43.58 -28.10 24.18
C ALA A 9 42.30 -28.33 23.36
N LEU A 10 41.65 -27.24 22.93
CA LEU A 10 40.63 -27.28 21.88
C LEU A 10 41.33 -27.05 20.54
N THR A 11 41.32 -28.06 19.68
CA THR A 11 41.81 -27.95 18.30
C THR A 11 40.77 -27.21 17.47
N LEU A 12 41.05 -25.94 17.15
CA LEU A 12 40.25 -25.14 16.24
C LEU A 12 40.71 -25.45 14.81
N SER A 13 39.91 -26.21 14.06
CA SER A 13 40.13 -26.41 12.62
C SER A 13 39.76 -25.13 11.87
N LEU A 14 40.77 -24.35 11.52
CA LEU A 14 40.67 -23.20 10.63
C LEU A 14 40.56 -23.69 9.18
N ILE A 15 39.35 -23.73 8.63
CA ILE A 15 39.15 -23.91 7.18
C ILE A 15 39.38 -22.54 6.53
N VAL A 16 40.55 -22.38 5.93
CA VAL A 16 40.86 -21.24 5.04
C VAL A 16 40.22 -21.53 3.69
N ALA A 17 39.01 -21.02 3.46
CA ALA A 17 38.45 -20.89 2.12
C ALA A 17 38.89 -19.54 1.56
N ALA A 18 40.05 -19.53 0.90
CA ALA A 18 40.55 -18.35 0.19
C ALA A 18 40.01 -18.34 -1.26
N GLY A 19 39.25 -17.31 -1.61
CA GLY A 19 39.24 -16.75 -2.96
C GLY A 19 38.03 -17.07 -3.85
N SER A 20 36.84 -16.55 -3.54
CA SER A 20 35.77 -16.38 -4.56
C SER A 20 34.68 -15.35 -4.21
N GLU A 21 34.97 -14.26 -3.49
CA GLU A 21 33.90 -13.39 -2.94
C GLU A 21 33.61 -12.06 -3.67
N VAL A 22 34.34 -11.66 -4.70
CA VAL A 22 34.15 -10.30 -5.27
C VAL A 22 33.29 -10.25 -6.55
N ARG A 23 32.92 -11.39 -7.14
CA ARG A 23 32.08 -11.41 -8.37
C ARG A 23 30.56 -11.53 -8.12
N SER A 24 30.12 -11.78 -6.89
CA SER A 24 28.71 -12.10 -6.61
C SER A 24 27.79 -10.89 -6.45
N ALA A 25 28.30 -9.68 -6.19
CA ALA A 25 27.43 -8.52 -5.94
C ALA A 25 26.87 -7.89 -7.24
N GLU A 26 27.45 -8.21 -8.39
CA GLU A 26 27.10 -7.54 -9.65
C GLU A 26 25.83 -8.09 -10.30
N THR A 27 25.39 -9.28 -9.91
CA THR A 27 24.22 -9.98 -10.48
C THR A 27 22.98 -9.94 -9.59
N ALA A 28 23.06 -9.36 -8.39
CA ALA A 28 21.91 -9.18 -7.53
C ALA A 28 21.02 -8.03 -8.05
N PRO A 29 19.68 -8.19 -8.08
CA PRO A 29 18.78 -7.14 -8.52
C PRO A 29 18.92 -5.92 -7.62
N ARG A 30 18.95 -4.72 -8.20
CA ARG A 30 19.12 -3.46 -7.48
C ARG A 30 17.78 -2.75 -7.37
N LEU A 31 17.50 -2.15 -6.23
CA LEU A 31 16.34 -1.29 -6.03
C LEU A 31 16.80 0.14 -5.75
N GLN A 32 16.21 1.14 -6.39
CA GLN A 32 16.56 2.54 -6.16
C GLN A 32 15.33 3.42 -6.02
N VAL A 33 15.52 4.60 -5.43
CA VAL A 33 14.46 5.61 -5.35
C VAL A 33 14.29 6.28 -6.73
N ALA A 34 13.17 6.01 -7.39
CA ALA A 34 12.81 6.63 -8.66
C ALA A 34 12.17 8.01 -8.45
N GLU A 35 11.22 8.08 -7.51
CA GLU A 35 10.49 9.30 -7.16
C GLU A 35 10.33 9.41 -5.64
N LEU A 36 10.48 10.62 -5.09
CA LEU A 36 10.21 10.90 -3.69
C LEU A 36 9.56 12.27 -3.57
N SER A 37 8.36 12.29 -2.99
CA SER A 37 7.67 13.49 -2.55
C SER A 37 7.48 13.38 -1.04
N GLY A 38 8.24 14.15 -0.25
CA GLY A 38 8.22 14.07 1.21
C GLY A 38 9.49 13.47 1.78
N ALA A 39 9.34 12.56 2.76
CA ALA A 39 10.44 12.05 3.56
C ALA A 39 10.35 10.53 3.77
N LEU A 40 11.49 9.85 3.63
CA LEU A 40 11.63 8.44 3.96
C LEU A 40 12.76 8.23 4.98
N GLU A 41 12.64 7.15 5.74
CA GLU A 41 13.62 6.68 6.70
C GLU A 41 14.11 5.28 6.27
N LEU A 42 15.41 5.07 6.30
CA LEU A 42 16.07 3.81 6.00
C LEU A 42 16.61 3.21 7.30
N GLY A 43 16.22 1.97 7.60
CA GLY A 43 16.64 1.23 8.78
C GLY A 43 18.14 0.91 8.77
N GLU A 44 18.73 0.95 9.96
CA GLU A 44 20.16 0.81 10.22
C GLU A 44 20.68 -0.61 9.88
N ARG A 45 21.22 -0.77 8.67
CA ARG A 45 22.52 -1.43 8.54
C ARG A 45 23.56 -0.34 8.34
N GLU A 46 24.76 -0.54 8.87
CA GLU A 46 25.92 0.35 8.69
C GLU A 46 26.12 0.68 7.20
N HIS A 47 25.51 1.78 6.75
CA HIS A 47 25.75 2.39 5.45
C HIS A 47 27.05 3.19 5.57
N GLU A 48 28.17 2.53 5.90
CA GLU A 48 29.42 3.21 6.19
C GLU A 48 30.10 3.77 4.94
N ASP A 49 29.98 3.16 3.75
CA ASP A 49 30.86 3.55 2.64
C ASP A 49 30.30 3.37 1.22
N ALA A 50 28.99 3.19 1.05
CA ALA A 50 28.42 3.18 -0.30
C ALA A 50 28.66 4.55 -0.95
N THR A 51 29.19 4.58 -2.18
CA THR A 51 29.49 5.77 -2.97
C THR A 51 28.23 6.63 -3.19
N PHE A 52 27.87 7.42 -2.18
CA PHE A 52 26.66 8.24 -2.06
C PHE A 52 26.73 9.54 -2.89
N ASN A 53 27.83 9.74 -3.60
CA ASN A 53 28.02 10.87 -4.52
C ASN A 53 27.33 10.67 -5.88
N ARG A 54 26.59 9.57 -6.08
CA ARG A 54 25.76 9.38 -7.26
C ARG A 54 24.44 10.14 -7.06
N ARG A 55 23.95 10.78 -8.13
CA ARG A 55 22.68 11.53 -8.16
C ARG A 55 21.46 10.69 -7.76
N GLN A 56 21.59 9.37 -7.77
CA GLN A 56 20.55 8.42 -7.45
C GLN A 56 20.99 7.51 -6.32
N PRO A 57 20.22 7.44 -5.23
CA PRO A 57 20.54 6.53 -4.18
C PRO A 57 19.97 5.13 -4.45
N GLN A 58 20.88 4.17 -4.59
CA GLN A 58 20.55 2.74 -4.60
C GLN A 58 20.39 2.23 -3.17
N LEU A 59 19.36 1.42 -2.94
CA LEU A 59 19.12 0.76 -1.67
C LEU A 59 20.03 -0.47 -1.55
N MET A 60 20.48 -0.75 -0.33
CA MET A 60 21.25 -1.94 -0.04
C MET A 60 20.30 -3.10 0.28
N ALA A 61 20.67 -4.31 -0.15
CA ALA A 61 19.92 -5.50 0.25
C ALA A 61 19.91 -5.63 1.80
N GLY A 62 18.73 -5.82 2.36
CA GLY A 62 18.46 -5.83 3.80
C GLY A 62 18.01 -4.49 4.39
N THR A 63 17.91 -3.43 3.59
CA THR A 63 17.40 -2.13 4.06
C THR A 63 15.89 -2.21 4.32
N VAL A 64 15.47 -1.76 5.50
CA VAL A 64 14.07 -1.44 5.80
C VAL A 64 13.81 -0.02 5.34
N VAL A 65 12.78 0.20 4.52
CA VAL A 65 12.36 1.51 4.03
C VAL A 65 11.06 1.87 4.71
N ARG A 66 10.95 3.08 5.27
CA ARG A 66 9.74 3.62 5.88
C ARG A 66 9.41 4.97 5.27
N VAL A 67 8.21 5.14 4.71
CA VAL A 67 7.76 6.44 4.21
C VAL A 67 7.13 7.22 5.36
N THR A 68 7.83 8.26 5.81
CA THR A 68 7.41 9.06 6.98
C THR A 68 6.50 10.23 6.60
N SER A 69 6.54 10.68 5.34
CA SER A 69 5.60 11.65 4.78
C SER A 69 5.52 11.55 3.25
N GLY A 70 4.36 11.91 2.70
CA GLY A 70 4.10 11.95 1.25
C GLY A 70 4.12 10.57 0.58
N THR A 71 4.81 10.46 -0.55
CA THR A 71 4.86 9.26 -1.39
C THR A 71 6.28 8.97 -1.88
N ALA A 72 6.59 7.69 -2.07
CA ALA A 72 7.86 7.23 -2.63
C ALA A 72 7.60 6.16 -3.68
N ARG A 73 8.34 6.23 -4.78
CA ARG A 73 8.38 5.22 -5.83
C ARG A 73 9.79 4.70 -5.98
N PHE A 74 9.93 3.39 -6.05
CA PHE A 74 11.17 2.69 -6.26
C PHE A 74 11.10 1.89 -7.55
N GLU A 75 12.22 1.71 -8.19
CA GLU A 75 12.35 0.90 -9.40
C GLU A 75 13.54 -0.04 -9.27
N SER A 76 13.40 -1.23 -9.85
CA SER A 76 14.48 -2.20 -9.96
C SER A 76 14.92 -2.37 -11.40
N ASP A 77 16.14 -2.87 -11.56
CA ASP A 77 16.70 -3.31 -12.83
C ASP A 77 16.01 -4.55 -13.43
N ASN A 78 15.10 -5.18 -12.68
CA ASN A 78 14.28 -6.31 -13.09
C ASN A 78 12.80 -5.93 -13.34
N HIS A 79 12.53 -4.67 -13.69
CA HIS A 79 11.18 -4.15 -13.98
C HIS A 79 10.19 -4.26 -12.81
N VAL A 80 10.70 -4.26 -11.58
CA VAL A 80 9.87 -4.17 -10.38
C VAL A 80 9.70 -2.69 -10.04
N ASP A 81 8.45 -2.24 -9.94
CA ASP A 81 8.14 -0.95 -9.33
C ASP A 81 7.54 -1.13 -7.94
N VAL A 82 7.93 -0.29 -7.00
CA VAL A 82 7.35 -0.29 -5.65
C VAL A 82 6.81 1.09 -5.39
N SER A 83 5.54 1.20 -5.00
CA SER A 83 4.91 2.46 -4.61
C SER A 83 4.50 2.37 -3.14
N ALA A 84 4.90 3.37 -2.37
CA ALA A 84 4.65 3.45 -0.95
C ALA A 84 4.18 4.87 -0.57
N VAL A 85 3.23 4.97 0.36
CA VAL A 85 2.70 6.22 0.89
C VAL A 85 3.06 6.37 2.36
N LYS A 86 2.82 7.55 2.93
CA LYS A 86 3.01 7.81 4.37
C LYS A 86 2.44 6.68 5.24
N GLY A 87 3.29 6.11 6.09
CA GLY A 87 2.95 5.01 7.00
C GLY A 87 3.37 3.64 6.47
N ASP A 88 3.60 3.48 5.17
CA ASP A 88 4.12 2.23 4.62
C ASP A 88 5.58 2.03 5.04
N SER A 89 5.90 0.79 5.40
CA SER A 89 7.30 0.35 5.44
C SER A 89 7.46 -1.03 4.82
N PHE A 90 8.63 -1.30 4.24
CA PHE A 90 8.98 -2.59 3.67
C PHE A 90 10.45 -2.92 3.85
N LEU A 91 10.76 -4.22 3.90
CA LEU A 91 12.10 -4.76 3.84
C LEU A 91 12.41 -5.17 2.40
N TYR A 92 13.49 -4.62 1.86
CA TYR A 92 14.04 -5.04 0.58
C TYR A 92 15.21 -6.00 0.83
N LYS A 93 15.22 -7.14 0.15
CA LYS A 93 16.40 -8.01 0.04
C LYS A 93 16.63 -8.34 -1.44
N ALA A 94 17.88 -8.65 -1.75
CA ALA A 94 18.25 -9.16 -3.05
C ALA A 94 19.27 -10.28 -2.88
N SER A 95 19.18 -11.29 -3.73
CA SER A 95 20.17 -12.35 -3.83
C SER A 95 20.60 -12.51 -5.28
N ALA A 96 21.90 -12.72 -5.46
CA ALA A 96 22.48 -13.04 -6.75
C ALA A 96 21.95 -14.38 -7.28
N ALA A 97 21.97 -14.53 -8.60
CA ALA A 97 21.67 -15.80 -9.24
C ALA A 97 22.57 -16.92 -8.68
N PRO A 98 22.02 -18.10 -8.34
CA PRO A 98 22.82 -19.23 -7.86
C PRO A 98 23.81 -19.72 -8.91
N THR A 99 23.42 -19.64 -10.18
CA THR A 99 24.19 -20.10 -11.33
C THR A 99 24.17 -19.08 -12.47
N GLU A 100 25.18 -19.14 -13.34
CA GLU A 100 25.27 -18.27 -14.52
C GLU A 100 24.10 -18.53 -15.47
N GLY A 101 23.27 -17.50 -15.69
CA GLY A 101 22.08 -17.57 -16.54
C GLY A 101 20.76 -17.76 -15.79
N GLU A 102 20.79 -17.98 -14.48
CA GLU A 102 19.60 -17.85 -13.63
C GLU A 102 19.35 -16.37 -13.27
N PRO A 103 18.10 -15.98 -13.00
CA PRO A 103 17.80 -14.65 -12.48
C PRO A 103 18.20 -14.53 -11.02
N GLY A 104 18.71 -13.36 -10.64
CA GLY A 104 18.73 -12.97 -9.23
C GLY A 104 17.31 -12.78 -8.69
N VAL A 105 17.14 -12.92 -7.38
CA VAL A 105 15.84 -12.80 -6.71
C VAL A 105 15.77 -11.50 -5.93
N LEU A 106 14.71 -10.73 -6.16
CA LEU A 106 14.35 -9.55 -5.39
C LEU A 106 13.21 -9.93 -4.44
N SER A 107 13.44 -9.77 -3.13
CA SER A 107 12.43 -10.04 -2.11
C SER A 107 11.93 -8.73 -1.51
N LEU A 108 10.61 -8.58 -1.45
CA LEU A 108 9.94 -7.46 -0.78
C LEU A 108 9.02 -8.02 0.30
N SER A 109 9.07 -7.43 1.49
CA SER A 109 8.18 -7.79 2.58
C SER A 109 7.63 -6.53 3.24
N ALA A 110 6.33 -6.42 3.41
CA ALA A 110 5.74 -5.34 4.18
C ALA A 110 6.19 -5.46 5.65
N VAL A 111 6.59 -4.34 6.25
CA VAL A 111 7.07 -4.25 7.63
C VAL A 111 6.30 -3.11 8.32
N GLY A 112 5.45 -3.41 9.30
CA GLY A 112 4.67 -2.38 9.97
C GLY A 112 3.28 -2.86 10.38
N GLY A 113 2.56 -2.02 11.12
CA GLY A 113 1.18 -2.27 11.51
C GLY A 113 0.19 -1.90 10.40
N GLU A 114 -1.01 -2.48 10.44
CA GLU A 114 -2.06 -2.19 9.46
C GLU A 114 -2.50 -0.71 9.48
N PRO A 115 -2.90 -0.13 8.33
CA PRO A 115 -3.07 -0.77 7.03
C PRO A 115 -1.91 -0.45 6.06
N SER A 116 -0.64 -0.69 6.44
CA SER A 116 0.45 -0.58 5.46
C SER A 116 0.20 -1.53 4.29
N ALA A 117 0.01 -0.97 3.10
CA ALA A 117 -0.28 -1.71 1.87
C ALA A 117 0.75 -1.27 0.82
N VAL A 118 1.91 -1.94 0.82
CA VAL A 118 2.96 -1.62 -0.14
C VAL A 118 2.55 -2.15 -1.49
N ALA A 119 2.43 -1.26 -2.49
CA ALA A 119 2.07 -1.65 -3.84
C ALA A 119 3.32 -2.06 -4.62
N VAL A 120 3.31 -3.26 -5.18
CA VAL A 120 4.41 -3.83 -5.97
C VAL A 120 3.91 -4.11 -7.39
N GLY A 121 4.49 -3.45 -8.38
CA GLY A 121 4.24 -3.69 -9.79
C GLY A 121 5.33 -4.57 -10.41
N VAL A 122 4.91 -5.48 -11.29
CA VAL A 122 5.78 -6.32 -12.13
C VAL A 122 5.16 -6.36 -13.52
N GLY A 123 5.66 -5.55 -14.45
CA GLY A 123 4.98 -5.33 -15.73
C GLY A 123 3.60 -4.68 -15.54
N GLY A 124 2.54 -5.25 -16.14
CA GLY A 124 1.15 -4.84 -15.92
C GLY A 124 0.49 -5.38 -14.63
N LEU A 125 1.14 -6.32 -13.92
CA LEU A 125 0.62 -6.88 -12.67
C LEU A 125 0.89 -5.93 -11.50
N LYS A 126 -0.14 -5.61 -10.71
CA LYS A 126 -0.02 -4.84 -9.47
C LYS A 126 -0.47 -5.67 -8.27
N LEU A 127 0.37 -5.71 -7.25
CA LEU A 127 0.18 -6.47 -6.03
C LEU A 127 0.14 -5.51 -4.84
N GLY A 128 -0.74 -5.77 -3.88
CA GLY A 128 -0.77 -5.12 -2.59
C GLY A 128 -0.23 -6.08 -1.54
N LEU A 129 0.88 -5.71 -0.89
CA LEU A 129 1.41 -6.46 0.24
C LEU A 129 0.73 -5.96 1.51
N GLY A 130 -0.16 -6.78 2.09
CA GLY A 130 -0.77 -6.48 3.39
C GLY A 130 0.22 -6.66 4.55
N SER A 131 -0.28 -6.61 5.79
CA SER A 131 0.52 -6.92 6.98
C SER A 131 1.19 -8.29 6.84
N GLU A 132 2.51 -8.33 7.01
CA GLU A 132 3.37 -9.52 6.83
C GLU A 132 3.40 -10.11 5.40
N GLY A 133 2.79 -9.45 4.42
CA GLY A 133 2.82 -9.85 3.01
C GLY A 133 4.24 -9.79 2.46
N ALA A 134 4.68 -10.88 1.81
CA ALA A 134 6.00 -10.96 1.19
C ALA A 134 5.97 -11.67 -0.15
N VAL A 135 6.77 -11.16 -1.09
CA VAL A 135 6.95 -11.72 -2.43
C VAL A 135 8.41 -11.83 -2.79
N ASP A 136 8.76 -12.90 -3.48
CA ASP A 136 10.02 -13.08 -4.20
C ASP A 136 9.77 -12.91 -5.69
N ILE A 137 10.61 -12.13 -6.35
CA ILE A 137 10.48 -11.79 -7.77
C ILE A 137 11.78 -12.18 -8.47
N ALA A 138 11.67 -13.09 -9.42
CA ALA A 138 12.80 -13.58 -10.22
C ALA A 138 12.53 -13.29 -11.70
N SER A 139 13.36 -12.46 -12.33
CA SER A 139 13.15 -12.00 -13.71
C SER A 139 14.24 -12.48 -14.65
N ALA A 140 13.89 -13.33 -15.61
CA ALA A 140 14.79 -13.85 -16.63
C ALA A 140 14.17 -13.75 -18.02
N ARG A 141 14.91 -13.14 -18.97
CA ARG A 141 14.64 -13.21 -20.42
C ARG A 141 13.17 -12.95 -20.80
N GLY A 142 12.57 -11.90 -20.26
CA GLY A 142 11.19 -11.52 -20.57
C GLY A 142 10.13 -12.32 -19.82
N ASN A 143 10.50 -13.04 -18.78
CA ASN A 143 9.56 -13.61 -17.83
C ASN A 143 9.94 -13.19 -16.41
N SER A 144 8.95 -12.74 -15.65
CA SER A 144 9.08 -12.45 -14.23
C SER A 144 8.18 -13.38 -13.44
N ASP A 145 8.78 -14.19 -12.59
CA ASP A 145 8.06 -15.08 -11.70
C ASP A 145 7.94 -14.42 -10.34
N VAL A 146 6.71 -14.23 -9.89
CA VAL A 146 6.38 -13.73 -8.56
C VAL A 146 5.88 -14.89 -7.71
N GLN A 147 6.55 -15.13 -6.58
CA GLN A 147 6.16 -16.14 -5.61
C GLN A 147 5.79 -15.47 -4.28
N VAL A 148 4.60 -15.78 -3.75
CA VAL A 148 4.21 -15.30 -2.42
C VAL A 148 4.90 -16.15 -1.35
N THR A 149 5.73 -15.52 -0.54
CA THR A 149 6.56 -16.21 0.47
C THR A 149 6.00 -16.11 1.88
N ALA A 150 5.23 -15.05 2.18
CA ALA A 150 4.57 -14.88 3.47
C ALA A 150 3.33 -13.98 3.36
N GLY A 151 2.47 -14.06 4.38
CA GLY A 151 1.31 -13.20 4.55
C GLY A 151 0.27 -13.30 3.44
N ARG A 152 -0.54 -12.25 3.35
CA ARG A 152 -1.56 -12.07 2.32
C ARG A 152 -1.07 -11.07 1.28
N VAL A 153 -1.22 -11.43 0.01
CA VAL A 153 -0.90 -10.56 -1.14
C VAL A 153 -2.12 -10.45 -2.03
N ASP A 154 -2.66 -9.25 -2.20
CA ASP A 154 -3.84 -9.05 -3.04
C ASP A 154 -3.43 -8.57 -4.43
N ILE A 155 -4.06 -9.07 -5.49
CA ILE A 155 -3.94 -8.48 -6.83
C ILE A 155 -4.78 -7.20 -6.83
N LEU A 156 -4.14 -6.05 -7.06
CA LEU A 156 -4.79 -4.74 -7.02
C LEU A 156 -5.65 -4.51 -8.27
N GLU A 157 -6.76 -3.79 -8.08
CA GLU A 157 -7.63 -3.34 -9.17
C GLU A 157 -6.84 -2.42 -10.13
N GLY A 158 -7.03 -2.63 -11.44
CA GLY A 158 -6.23 -1.94 -12.46
C GLY A 158 -4.90 -2.64 -12.82
N SER A 159 -4.69 -3.88 -12.37
CA SER A 159 -3.75 -4.81 -13.01
C SER A 159 -4.24 -5.12 -14.42
N VAL A 160 -3.78 -4.35 -15.40
CA VAL A 160 -4.10 -4.54 -16.81
C VAL A 160 -2.82 -4.99 -17.49
N LEU A 161 -2.80 -6.27 -17.90
CA LEU A 161 -1.71 -6.80 -18.71
C LEU A 161 -1.63 -6.00 -20.01
N LYS A 162 -0.43 -5.55 -20.36
CA LYS A 162 -0.18 -4.89 -21.64
C LYS A 162 -0.31 -5.90 -22.80
N GLU A 163 -0.43 -5.41 -24.02
CA GLU A 163 -0.41 -6.26 -25.22
C GLU A 163 0.90 -7.07 -25.25
N GLY A 164 0.77 -8.41 -25.30
CA GLY A 164 1.90 -9.34 -25.23
C GLY A 164 2.24 -9.85 -23.82
N GLU A 165 1.69 -9.26 -22.75
CA GLU A 165 1.83 -9.80 -21.40
C GLU A 165 0.81 -10.92 -21.16
N SER A 166 1.22 -11.96 -20.43
CA SER A 166 0.33 -13.04 -20.00
C SER A 166 0.53 -13.34 -18.52
N LEU A 167 -0.57 -13.64 -17.85
CA LEU A 167 -0.60 -14.00 -16.45
C LEU A 167 -0.93 -15.48 -16.32
N VAL A 168 0.04 -16.27 -15.84
CA VAL A 168 -0.20 -17.66 -15.49
C VAL A 168 -0.21 -17.75 -13.97
N VAL A 169 -1.39 -17.98 -13.41
CA VAL A 169 -1.56 -18.26 -11.98
C VAL A 169 -1.61 -19.77 -11.84
N ASP A 170 -0.69 -20.35 -11.06
CA ASP A 170 -0.68 -21.78 -10.83
C ASP A 170 -1.99 -22.19 -10.12
N SER A 171 -2.76 -23.03 -10.79
CA SER A 171 -4.22 -23.03 -10.73
C SER A 171 -4.77 -23.60 -9.42
N SER A 172 -5.15 -22.70 -8.50
CA SER A 172 -6.25 -22.90 -7.53
C SER A 172 -6.88 -21.59 -7.03
N VAL A 173 -6.33 -20.45 -7.44
CA VAL A 173 -6.73 -19.12 -6.96
C VAL A 173 -7.69 -18.46 -7.96
N GLY A 174 -8.90 -18.12 -7.50
CA GLY A 174 -9.86 -17.36 -8.28
C GLY A 174 -9.45 -15.88 -8.37
N VAL A 175 -9.70 -15.24 -9.52
CA VAL A 175 -9.54 -13.79 -9.66
C VAL A 175 -10.37 -13.07 -8.58
N GLY A 176 -9.72 -12.27 -7.73
CA GLY A 176 -10.37 -11.60 -6.59
C GLY A 176 -10.21 -12.29 -5.23
N THR A 177 -9.63 -13.50 -5.20
CA THR A 177 -9.13 -14.11 -3.96
C THR A 177 -7.67 -13.73 -3.77
N GLY A 178 -7.29 -13.22 -2.60
CA GLY A 178 -5.90 -12.86 -2.30
C GLY A 178 -4.98 -14.08 -2.45
N LEU A 179 -3.79 -13.84 -2.99
CA LEU A 179 -2.72 -14.83 -3.09
C LEU A 179 -2.20 -15.16 -1.69
N ARG A 180 -1.87 -16.44 -1.49
CA ARG A 180 -1.39 -17.03 -0.24
C ARG A 180 0.04 -17.52 -0.41
N ARG A 181 0.70 -17.74 0.72
CA ARG A 181 2.04 -18.35 0.75
C ARG A 181 2.07 -19.64 -0.09
N GLY A 182 3.03 -19.68 -1.02
CA GLY A 182 3.22 -20.79 -1.96
C GLY A 182 2.64 -20.53 -3.34
N ASP A 183 1.69 -19.60 -3.49
CA ASP A 183 1.13 -19.25 -4.79
C ASP A 183 2.21 -18.61 -5.67
N ARG A 184 2.16 -18.96 -6.96
CA ARG A 184 3.07 -18.45 -7.98
C ARG A 184 2.28 -17.80 -9.11
N VAL A 185 2.79 -16.65 -9.53
CA VAL A 185 2.24 -15.85 -10.62
C VAL A 185 3.38 -15.57 -11.58
N SER A 186 3.26 -16.07 -12.81
CA SER A 186 4.25 -15.79 -13.86
C SER A 186 3.71 -14.67 -14.75
N VAL A 187 4.51 -13.62 -14.94
CA VAL A 187 4.20 -12.48 -15.81
C VAL A 187 5.21 -12.49 -16.95
N MET A 188 4.74 -12.78 -18.16
CA MET A 188 5.54 -12.60 -19.35
C MET A 188 5.63 -11.10 -19.67
N VAL A 189 6.83 -10.54 -19.69
CA VAL A 189 7.11 -9.14 -20.04
C VAL A 189 7.85 -9.15 -21.39
N PRO A 190 7.24 -8.72 -22.50
CA PRO A 190 7.82 -8.81 -23.83
C PRO A 190 9.26 -8.29 -23.91
N LEU A 191 10.16 -9.10 -24.50
CA LEU A 191 11.58 -8.75 -24.71
C LEU A 191 11.76 -7.55 -25.65
N ASP A 192 10.75 -7.23 -26.45
CA ASP A 192 10.78 -6.25 -27.54
C ASP A 192 10.85 -4.78 -27.04
N GLU A 193 10.61 -4.54 -25.75
CA GLU A 193 10.92 -3.27 -25.06
C GLU A 193 12.40 -3.16 -24.62
N GLY A 194 13.24 -4.12 -25.01
CA GLY A 194 14.70 -4.06 -24.87
C GLY A 194 15.21 -4.30 -23.44
N PHE A 195 15.72 -5.50 -23.18
CA PHE A 195 16.54 -5.85 -21.99
C PHE A 195 17.93 -5.19 -21.98
N THR A 196 18.06 -3.99 -22.54
CA THR A 196 19.00 -3.05 -21.95
C THR A 196 18.46 -2.81 -20.55
N LEU A 197 19.18 -3.21 -19.49
CA LEU A 197 19.04 -2.64 -18.14
C LEU A 197 18.55 -1.22 -18.34
N ALA A 198 17.24 -0.97 -18.18
CA ALA A 198 16.66 0.27 -18.67
C ALA A 198 17.51 1.34 -18.02
N ALA A 199 18.24 2.13 -18.82
CA ALA A 199 19.23 3.04 -18.28
C ALA A 199 18.47 3.89 -17.28
N MET A 200 18.68 3.61 -15.99
CA MET A 200 17.68 3.96 -15.00
C MET A 200 17.45 5.44 -15.12
N GLU A 201 16.21 5.84 -15.49
CA GLU A 201 15.96 7.19 -15.93
C GLU A 201 16.47 8.13 -14.83
N PRO A 202 17.25 9.18 -15.16
CA PRO A 202 17.75 10.11 -14.17
C PRO A 202 16.57 10.60 -13.31
N SER A 203 16.48 10.08 -12.07
CA SER A 203 15.54 10.50 -11.03
C SER A 203 15.16 11.96 -11.22
N ARG A 204 13.88 12.20 -11.51
CA ARG A 204 13.36 13.55 -11.79
C ARG A 204 13.38 14.47 -10.57
N TYR A 205 13.93 14.00 -9.45
CA TYR A 205 13.94 14.63 -8.14
C TYR A 205 15.36 14.67 -7.61
N ASN A 206 15.71 15.79 -6.99
CA ASN A 206 16.91 15.91 -6.18
C ASN A 206 16.58 15.33 -4.80
N VAL A 207 16.86 14.04 -4.57
CA VAL A 207 16.78 13.48 -3.22
C VAL A 207 18.02 13.91 -2.46
N ALA A 208 17.85 14.40 -1.24
CA ALA A 208 18.97 14.72 -0.37
C ALA A 208 18.88 13.99 0.94
N ARG A 209 20.03 13.47 1.34
CA ARG A 209 20.26 12.90 2.66
C ARG A 209 20.22 14.02 3.70
N LYS A 210 19.29 13.95 4.67
CA LYS A 210 19.22 14.85 5.83
C LYS A 210 20.03 14.30 6.99
N THR A 211 19.90 13.00 7.25
CA THR A 211 20.70 12.26 8.24
C THR A 211 21.18 10.95 7.64
N VAL A 212 21.88 10.12 8.41
CA VAL A 212 22.34 8.80 7.96
C VAL A 212 21.18 7.96 7.43
N THR A 213 20.03 8.04 8.10
CA THR A 213 18.83 7.23 7.85
C THR A 213 17.68 8.02 7.21
N VAL A 214 17.61 9.34 7.35
CA VAL A 214 16.47 10.16 6.89
C VAL A 214 16.80 10.90 5.61
N TRP A 215 15.98 10.69 4.59
CA TRP A 215 16.11 11.28 3.27
C TRP A 215 14.87 12.09 2.92
N GLU A 216 15.09 13.25 2.33
CA GLU A 216 14.04 14.20 1.97
C GLU A 216 14.27 14.66 0.52
N SER A 217 13.19 14.92 -0.20
CA SER A 217 13.30 15.60 -1.50
C SER A 217 13.80 17.05 -1.30
N LYS A 218 14.97 17.40 -1.84
CA LYS A 218 15.51 18.78 -1.88
C LYS A 218 15.10 19.49 -3.16
N GLY A 219 14.11 20.37 -3.05
CA GLY A 219 13.64 21.20 -4.16
C GLY A 219 12.22 20.83 -4.54
N GLU A 220 11.47 21.84 -5.00
CA GLU A 220 10.09 21.62 -5.43
C GLU A 220 10.05 20.63 -6.59
N PRO A 221 9.14 19.64 -6.58
CA PRO A 221 9.11 18.63 -7.63
C PRO A 221 8.59 19.22 -8.95
N VAL A 222 9.48 19.76 -9.77
CA VAL A 222 9.12 20.65 -10.90
C VAL A 222 8.20 20.01 -11.95
N LEU A 223 8.07 18.67 -12.00
CA LEU A 223 7.16 18.01 -12.95
C LEU A 223 6.04 17.21 -12.29
N ALA A 224 6.31 16.35 -11.32
CA ALA A 224 5.21 15.64 -10.65
C ALA A 224 4.50 16.48 -9.59
N ALA A 225 5.18 17.43 -8.92
CA ALA A 225 4.46 18.45 -8.18
C ALA A 225 3.99 19.58 -9.07
N ALA A 226 4.53 19.84 -10.27
CA ALA A 226 3.79 20.71 -11.19
C ALA A 226 2.48 20.06 -11.65
N VAL A 227 2.48 18.76 -11.98
CA VAL A 227 1.27 18.02 -12.37
C VAL A 227 0.35 17.76 -11.16
N ALA A 228 0.90 17.43 -9.99
CA ALA A 228 0.11 17.31 -8.76
C ALA A 228 -0.38 18.67 -8.28
N ASN A 229 0.43 19.74 -8.29
CA ASN A 229 -0.02 21.11 -8.00
C ASN A 229 -1.03 21.61 -9.03
N GLU A 230 -0.89 21.25 -10.31
CA GLU A 230 -1.87 21.63 -11.34
C GLU A 230 -3.18 20.87 -11.15
N ARG A 231 -3.10 19.58 -10.79
CA ARG A 231 -4.27 18.77 -10.46
C ARG A 231 -4.91 19.21 -9.14
N ASP A 232 -4.13 19.54 -8.12
CA ASP A 232 -4.58 20.07 -6.83
C ASP A 232 -5.20 21.46 -7.03
N ALA A 233 -4.57 22.32 -7.84
CA ALA A 233 -5.15 23.60 -8.25
C ALA A 233 -6.41 23.42 -9.10
N ALA A 234 -6.49 22.37 -9.93
CA ALA A 234 -7.71 22.03 -10.66
C ALA A 234 -8.82 21.54 -9.72
N VAL A 235 -8.48 20.71 -8.72
CA VAL A 235 -9.39 20.25 -7.69
C VAL A 235 -9.90 21.42 -6.87
N GLU A 236 -9.03 22.31 -6.40
CA GLU A 236 -9.42 23.51 -5.65
C GLU A 236 -10.34 24.42 -6.47
N ARG A 237 -10.05 24.63 -7.77
CA ARG A 237 -10.97 25.35 -8.67
C ARG A 237 -12.33 24.67 -8.80
N ILE A 238 -12.37 23.34 -8.84
CA ILE A 238 -13.61 22.57 -8.97
C ILE A 238 -14.44 22.63 -7.68
N ILE A 239 -13.80 22.53 -6.52
CA ILE A 239 -14.49 22.55 -5.22
C ILE A 239 -14.76 23.96 -4.70
N ALA A 240 -14.21 25.02 -5.32
CA ALA A 240 -14.41 26.41 -4.92
C ALA A 240 -15.91 26.76 -4.75
N ASP A 241 -16.74 26.29 -5.70
CA ASP A 241 -18.19 26.52 -5.72
C ASP A 241 -19.01 25.37 -5.10
N TRP A 242 -18.38 24.49 -4.32
CA TRP A 242 -19.08 23.44 -3.59
C TRP A 242 -19.64 23.99 -2.27
N PRO A 243 -20.76 23.44 -1.77
CA PRO A 243 -21.22 23.73 -0.42
C PRO A 243 -20.11 23.51 0.62
N GLU A 244 -20.05 24.36 1.65
CA GLU A 244 -18.94 24.36 2.61
C GLU A 244 -18.68 22.99 3.26
N ALA A 245 -19.73 22.25 3.62
CA ALA A 245 -19.58 20.90 4.16
C ALA A 245 -18.89 19.94 3.17
N SER A 246 -19.28 19.97 1.90
CA SER A 246 -18.67 19.14 0.85
C SER A 246 -17.22 19.55 0.56
N LYS A 247 -16.93 20.85 0.60
CA LYS A 247 -15.57 21.39 0.43
C LYS A 247 -14.66 20.99 1.59
N ALA A 248 -15.17 21.07 2.83
CA ALA A 248 -14.45 20.61 4.01
C ALA A 248 -14.14 19.11 3.94
N ALA A 249 -15.16 18.28 3.63
CA ALA A 249 -14.96 16.83 3.46
C ALA A 249 -13.95 16.50 2.35
N ALA A 250 -14.01 17.22 1.21
CA ALA A 250 -13.04 17.07 0.13
C ALA A 250 -11.61 17.35 0.61
N ARG A 251 -11.38 18.46 1.31
CA ARG A 251 -10.05 18.84 1.81
C ARG A 251 -9.51 17.87 2.86
N VAL A 252 -10.33 17.44 3.81
CA VAL A 252 -9.95 16.42 4.80
C VAL A 252 -9.56 15.12 4.09
N THR A 253 -10.33 14.71 3.08
CA THR A 253 -10.03 13.49 2.30
C THR A 253 -8.74 13.64 1.49
N ILE A 254 -8.49 14.81 0.90
CA ILE A 254 -7.24 15.11 0.17
C ILE A 254 -6.05 15.11 1.13
N GLU A 255 -6.20 15.69 2.32
CA GLU A 255 -5.15 15.69 3.34
C GLU A 255 -4.83 14.27 3.82
N ALA A 256 -5.86 13.42 3.98
CA ALA A 256 -5.70 12.04 4.42
C ALA A 256 -5.10 11.12 3.34
N TYR A 257 -5.55 11.26 2.09
CA TYR A 257 -5.29 10.26 1.03
C TYR A 257 -4.60 10.81 -0.23
N GLY A 258 -4.24 12.10 -0.24
CA GLY A 258 -3.65 12.78 -1.38
C GLY A 258 -4.67 13.15 -2.47
N THR A 259 -4.16 13.54 -3.64
CA THR A 259 -4.96 14.00 -4.77
C THR A 259 -5.91 12.90 -5.30
N PRO A 260 -7.19 13.18 -5.57
CA PRO A 260 -8.12 12.20 -6.15
C PRO A 260 -7.68 11.71 -7.53
N GLY A 261 -7.92 10.41 -7.79
CA GLY A 261 -7.67 9.78 -9.08
C GLY A 261 -8.71 10.16 -10.15
N GLN A 262 -9.94 10.48 -9.72
CA GLN A 262 -11.01 10.96 -10.59
C GLN A 262 -11.58 12.27 -10.08
N VAL A 263 -11.70 13.25 -10.97
CA VAL A 263 -12.13 14.61 -10.65
C VAL A 263 -13.23 15.01 -11.63
N THR A 264 -14.41 15.34 -11.12
CA THR A 264 -15.55 15.81 -11.91
C THR A 264 -16.18 17.03 -11.24
N PRO A 265 -17.01 17.83 -11.96
CA PRO A 265 -17.69 18.98 -11.34
C PRO A 265 -18.60 18.64 -10.15
N THR A 266 -18.99 17.37 -9.99
CA THR A 266 -19.97 16.92 -8.98
C THR A 266 -19.42 15.89 -8.00
N ALA A 267 -18.23 15.32 -8.22
CA ALA A 267 -17.62 14.33 -7.34
C ALA A 267 -16.09 14.25 -7.50
N LEU A 268 -15.43 13.92 -6.40
CA LEU A 268 -14.03 13.50 -6.33
C LEU A 268 -13.98 12.03 -5.90
N ALA A 269 -13.13 11.21 -6.52
CA ALA A 269 -12.99 9.81 -6.13
C ALA A 269 -11.54 9.34 -6.05
N TRP A 270 -11.33 8.46 -5.07
CA TRP A 270 -10.11 7.72 -4.79
C TRP A 270 -10.41 6.23 -4.89
N SER A 271 -9.38 5.44 -5.20
CA SER A 271 -9.47 3.98 -5.30
C SER A 271 -8.27 3.36 -4.62
N GLY A 272 -8.50 2.33 -3.81
CA GLY A 272 -7.46 1.66 -3.02
C GLY A 272 -6.71 2.61 -2.07
N ASN A 273 -7.43 3.37 -1.24
CA ASN A 273 -6.86 4.38 -0.36
C ASN A 273 -7.09 4.05 1.11
N GLY A 274 -6.02 3.93 1.90
CA GLY A 274 -6.13 3.51 3.30
C GLY A 274 -6.88 2.17 3.44
N PRO A 275 -7.87 2.04 4.35
CA PRO A 275 -8.67 0.83 4.47
C PRO A 275 -9.77 0.70 3.39
N TRP A 276 -9.90 1.70 2.51
CA TRP A 276 -11.03 1.80 1.59
C TRP A 276 -10.74 1.18 0.23
N LEU A 277 -11.66 0.36 -0.25
CA LEU A 277 -11.72 -0.02 -1.65
C LEU A 277 -11.93 1.24 -2.52
N LYS A 278 -12.83 2.12 -2.07
CA LYS A 278 -13.18 3.35 -2.78
C LYS A 278 -13.66 4.42 -1.82
N THR A 279 -13.22 5.66 -2.06
CA THR A 279 -13.74 6.86 -1.39
C THR A 279 -14.30 7.81 -2.45
N VAL A 280 -15.50 8.36 -2.21
CA VAL A 280 -16.13 9.35 -3.11
C VAL A 280 -16.71 10.49 -2.30
N VAL A 281 -16.25 11.71 -2.56
CA VAL A 281 -16.83 12.94 -2.02
C VAL A 281 -17.71 13.57 -3.09
N PHE A 282 -18.95 13.92 -2.74
CA PHE A 282 -19.92 14.53 -3.64
C PHE A 282 -20.09 16.02 -3.38
N LYS A 283 -20.27 16.82 -4.45
CA LYS A 283 -20.69 18.22 -4.34
C LYS A 283 -21.99 18.35 -3.58
N ASN A 284 -22.98 17.54 -3.96
CA ASN A 284 -24.31 17.55 -3.40
C ASN A 284 -24.74 16.12 -3.04
N GLY A 285 -24.75 15.82 -1.75
CA GLY A 285 -25.34 14.59 -1.21
C GLY A 285 -26.84 14.72 -0.94
N PRO A 286 -27.60 13.60 -0.93
CA PRO A 286 -28.97 13.60 -0.44
C PRO A 286 -29.00 14.02 1.03
N ARG A 287 -30.09 14.68 1.45
CA ARG A 287 -30.30 15.04 2.85
C ARG A 287 -30.71 13.81 3.65
N ALA A 288 -30.16 13.68 4.84
CA ALA A 288 -30.58 12.71 5.84
C ALA A 288 -31.01 13.45 7.11
N THR A 289 -32.00 12.91 7.81
CA THR A 289 -32.56 13.50 9.05
C THR A 289 -32.22 12.68 10.29
N PHE A 290 -31.56 11.54 10.12
CA PHE A 290 -31.22 10.64 11.21
C PHE A 290 -29.71 10.38 11.23
N PRO A 291 -29.06 10.42 12.41
CA PRO A 291 -29.62 10.71 13.73
C PRO A 291 -29.87 12.22 13.97
N ALA A 292 -29.27 13.06 13.15
CA ALA A 292 -29.52 14.50 13.05
C ALA A 292 -29.55 14.92 11.57
N GLU A 293 -29.97 16.15 11.30
CA GLU A 293 -29.96 16.68 9.93
C GLU A 293 -28.53 16.85 9.40
N HIS A 294 -28.24 16.21 8.27
CA HIS A 294 -26.97 16.33 7.57
C HIS A 294 -27.13 16.03 6.07
N ARG A 295 -26.03 16.08 5.33
CA ARG A 295 -25.97 15.64 3.93
C ARG A 295 -25.00 14.48 3.79
N ASN A 296 -25.41 13.49 3.02
CA ASN A 296 -24.62 12.31 2.69
C ASN A 296 -23.63 12.61 1.56
N ILE A 297 -22.56 13.32 1.90
CA ILE A 297 -21.56 13.87 0.97
C ILE A 297 -20.32 13.00 0.83
N LEU A 298 -20.09 12.03 1.71
CA LEU A 298 -18.96 11.13 1.67
C LEU A 298 -19.44 9.68 1.64
N ARG A 299 -19.08 8.96 0.57
CA ARG A 299 -19.27 7.51 0.47
C ARG A 299 -17.94 6.81 0.55
N GLN A 300 -17.88 5.76 1.36
CA GLN A 300 -16.72 4.89 1.47
C GLN A 300 -17.14 3.44 1.42
N ALA A 301 -16.31 2.62 0.80
CA ALA A 301 -16.59 1.21 0.55
C ALA A 301 -15.40 0.33 0.90
N ILE A 302 -15.71 -0.87 1.35
CA ILE A 302 -14.75 -1.94 1.63
C ILE A 302 -15.21 -3.24 0.96
N ARG A 303 -14.26 -4.16 0.76
CA ARG A 303 -14.59 -5.54 0.40
C ARG A 303 -14.95 -6.30 1.67
N TYR A 304 -16.20 -6.69 1.82
CA TYR A 304 -16.67 -7.42 2.99
C TYR A 304 -17.81 -8.36 2.61
N GLY A 305 -17.62 -9.65 2.90
CA GLY A 305 -18.63 -10.66 2.60
C GLY A 305 -19.73 -10.68 3.64
N VAL A 306 -20.97 -10.50 3.19
CA VAL A 306 -22.17 -10.57 4.05
C VAL A 306 -22.93 -11.84 3.71
N PRO A 307 -23.30 -12.69 4.70
CA PRO A 307 -24.18 -13.83 4.47
C PRO A 307 -25.49 -13.39 3.79
N GLN A 308 -25.95 -14.14 2.79
CA GLN A 308 -27.07 -13.73 1.94
C GLN A 308 -28.35 -13.45 2.74
N GLU A 309 -28.60 -14.24 3.79
CA GLU A 309 -29.72 -14.10 4.72
C GLU A 309 -29.65 -12.84 5.59
N LYS A 310 -28.48 -12.20 5.69
CA LYS A 310 -28.25 -10.97 6.47
C LYS A 310 -28.30 -9.69 5.62
N ALA A 311 -28.21 -9.80 4.30
CA ALA A 311 -28.24 -8.62 3.41
C ALA A 311 -29.49 -7.75 3.63
N GLY A 312 -30.65 -8.39 3.84
CA GLY A 312 -31.90 -7.69 4.16
C GLY A 312 -31.90 -6.98 5.52
N GLU A 313 -31.16 -7.50 6.51
CA GLU A 313 -31.04 -6.86 7.83
C GLU A 313 -30.17 -5.61 7.78
N LEU A 314 -29.11 -5.59 6.97
CA LEU A 314 -28.28 -4.39 6.79
C LEU A 314 -29.10 -3.22 6.22
N ALA A 315 -29.97 -3.50 5.25
CA ALA A 315 -30.86 -2.48 4.68
C ALA A 315 -31.82 -1.88 5.72
N LYS A 316 -32.25 -2.68 6.73
CA LYS A 316 -33.17 -2.23 7.79
C LYS A 316 -32.51 -1.30 8.82
N MET A 317 -31.18 -1.23 8.87
CA MET A 317 -30.48 -0.36 9.81
C MET A 317 -30.81 1.12 9.55
N GLY A 318 -30.96 1.51 8.27
CA GLY A 318 -31.34 2.88 7.90
C GLY A 318 -30.32 3.95 8.30
N ILE A 319 -29.02 3.59 8.32
CA ILE A 319 -27.90 4.47 8.70
C ILE A 319 -26.91 4.71 7.56
N GLY A 320 -27.35 4.62 6.30
CA GLY A 320 -26.51 4.89 5.13
C GLY A 320 -25.68 3.69 4.63
N VAL A 321 -25.85 2.50 5.21
CA VAL A 321 -25.16 1.27 4.78
C VAL A 321 -25.83 0.65 3.54
N LYS A 322 -25.00 0.17 2.61
CA LYS A 322 -25.43 -0.60 1.43
C LYS A 322 -24.48 -1.78 1.20
N PHE A 323 -25.04 -2.94 0.87
CA PHE A 323 -24.29 -4.12 0.47
C PHE A 323 -24.62 -4.49 -0.98
N ASP A 324 -23.58 -4.67 -1.80
CA ASP A 324 -23.68 -5.23 -3.14
C ASP A 324 -23.16 -6.68 -3.12
N PRO A 325 -24.04 -7.69 -3.27
CA PRO A 325 -23.64 -9.09 -3.24
C PRO A 325 -22.80 -9.52 -4.44
N ALA A 326 -22.91 -8.84 -5.59
CA ALA A 326 -22.16 -9.22 -6.79
C ALA A 326 -20.68 -8.87 -6.67
N SER A 327 -20.38 -7.70 -6.12
CA SER A 327 -19.01 -7.21 -5.91
C SER A 327 -18.46 -7.52 -4.51
N GLN A 328 -19.30 -8.07 -3.61
CA GLN A 328 -18.99 -8.22 -2.18
C GLN A 328 -18.54 -6.89 -1.55
N GLU A 329 -19.18 -5.80 -1.96
CA GLU A 329 -18.88 -4.44 -1.51
C GLU A 329 -19.86 -4.03 -0.41
N LEU A 330 -19.32 -3.68 0.76
CA LEU A 330 -20.07 -3.04 1.83
C LEU A 330 -19.65 -1.57 1.87
N SER A 331 -20.64 -0.67 1.75
CA SER A 331 -20.41 0.76 1.72
C SER A 331 -21.27 1.50 2.74
N SER A 332 -20.77 2.64 3.18
CA SER A 332 -21.52 3.61 3.98
C SER A 332 -21.49 4.97 3.30
N VAL A 333 -22.57 5.75 3.46
CA VAL A 333 -22.65 7.14 3.02
C VAL A 333 -23.12 8.03 4.16
N SER A 334 -22.33 9.04 4.49
CA SER A 334 -22.61 10.01 5.55
C SER A 334 -21.92 11.36 5.26
N GLU A 335 -21.83 12.22 6.26
CA GLU A 335 -21.18 13.54 6.21
C GLU A 335 -19.65 13.49 6.43
N ALA A 336 -19.14 12.45 7.10
CA ALA A 336 -17.76 12.35 7.54
C ALA A 336 -17.24 10.90 7.54
N GLU A 337 -15.93 10.72 7.67
CA GLU A 337 -15.30 9.39 7.58
C GLU A 337 -15.55 8.59 8.87
N GLU A 338 -15.49 9.27 10.00
CA GLU A 338 -15.69 8.74 11.34
C GLU A 338 -17.07 8.10 11.50
N THR A 339 -18.08 8.72 10.88
CA THR A 339 -19.45 8.20 10.84
C THR A 339 -19.59 7.00 9.91
N ASN A 340 -18.82 6.94 8.82
CA ASN A 340 -18.75 5.75 7.97
C ASN A 340 -18.08 4.58 8.70
N PHE A 341 -17.00 4.80 9.45
CA PHE A 341 -16.37 3.75 10.28
C PHE A 341 -17.38 3.14 11.24
N LEU A 342 -18.09 3.98 12.00
CA LEU A 342 -19.12 3.51 12.93
C LEU A 342 -20.21 2.70 12.23
N ALA A 343 -20.74 3.20 11.11
CA ALA A 343 -21.80 2.53 10.37
C ALA A 343 -21.36 1.14 9.88
N LEU A 344 -20.13 1.01 9.38
CA LEU A 344 -19.59 -0.26 8.87
C LEU A 344 -19.25 -1.23 10.01
N ASN A 345 -18.73 -0.75 11.13
CA ASN A 345 -18.50 -1.58 12.32
C ASN A 345 -19.82 -2.17 12.84
N LEU A 346 -20.89 -1.38 12.90
CA LEU A 346 -22.22 -1.86 13.30
C LEU A 346 -22.85 -2.78 12.26
N ALA A 347 -22.60 -2.54 10.96
CA ALA A 347 -23.06 -3.42 9.89
C ALA A 347 -22.43 -4.82 10.01
N ARG A 348 -21.14 -4.89 10.36
CA ARG A 348 -20.48 -6.16 10.69
C ARG A 348 -21.20 -6.88 11.83
N ASP A 349 -21.47 -6.20 12.94
CA ASP A 349 -22.13 -6.83 14.10
C ASP A 349 -23.52 -7.38 13.76
N VAL A 350 -24.26 -6.72 12.85
CA VAL A 350 -25.53 -7.22 12.33
C VAL A 350 -25.33 -8.44 11.40
N ALA A 351 -24.33 -8.38 10.52
CA ALA A 351 -23.98 -9.48 9.63
C ALA A 351 -23.55 -10.74 10.40
N GLU A 352 -22.82 -10.58 11.50
CA GLU A 352 -22.39 -11.66 12.38
C GLU A 352 -23.49 -12.07 13.39
N GLY A 353 -24.63 -11.37 13.41
CA GLY A 353 -25.77 -11.68 14.29
C GLY A 353 -25.56 -11.32 15.76
N ARG A 354 -24.55 -10.50 16.09
CA ARG A 354 -24.34 -9.96 17.43
C ARG A 354 -25.34 -8.88 17.78
N LEU A 355 -25.80 -8.12 16.79
CA LEU A 355 -26.84 -7.10 16.91
C LEU A 355 -27.97 -7.34 15.92
N THR A 356 -29.18 -6.92 16.30
CA THR A 356 -30.28 -6.71 15.36
C THR A 356 -30.14 -5.36 14.66
N ALA A 357 -30.76 -5.19 13.49
CA ALA A 357 -30.76 -3.91 12.77
C ALA A 357 -31.28 -2.73 13.62
N ARG A 358 -32.27 -2.99 14.49
CA ARG A 358 -32.84 -2.00 15.43
C ARG A 358 -31.84 -1.60 16.51
N GLU A 359 -31.11 -2.56 17.07
CA GLU A 359 -30.08 -2.30 18.08
C GLU A 359 -28.92 -1.53 17.48
N ALA A 360 -28.44 -1.93 16.31
CA ALA A 360 -27.40 -1.21 15.58
C ALA A 360 -27.80 0.24 15.28
N ARG A 361 -29.04 0.48 14.85
CA ARG A 361 -29.54 1.85 14.64
C ARG A 361 -29.59 2.68 15.93
N ALA A 362 -29.98 2.07 17.04
CA ALA A 362 -30.01 2.74 18.35
C ALA A 362 -28.60 3.03 18.88
N GLU A 363 -27.67 2.09 18.69
CA GLU A 363 -26.25 2.24 18.99
C GLU A 363 -25.66 3.41 18.20
N TYR A 364 -25.89 3.44 16.89
CA TYR A 364 -25.44 4.52 16.01
C TYR A 364 -25.84 5.90 16.55
N ALA A 365 -27.12 6.09 16.84
CA ALA A 365 -27.60 7.38 17.37
C ALA A 365 -26.95 7.75 18.72
N ARG A 366 -26.79 6.78 19.61
CA ARG A 366 -26.18 7.01 20.93
C ARG A 366 -24.71 7.38 20.80
N THR A 367 -23.96 6.68 19.95
CA THR A 367 -22.55 6.96 19.71
C THR A 367 -22.34 8.33 19.10
N ILE A 368 -23.15 8.74 18.12
CA ILE A 368 -23.10 10.10 17.55
C ILE A 368 -23.41 11.16 18.62
N GLN A 369 -24.36 10.90 19.52
CA GLN A 369 -24.64 11.81 20.63
C GLN A 369 -23.45 11.92 21.60
N MET A 370 -22.77 10.81 21.92
CA MET A 370 -21.58 10.83 22.77
C MET A 370 -20.41 11.58 22.10
N ALA A 371 -20.19 11.34 20.80
CA ALA A 371 -19.14 12.01 20.04
C ALA A 371 -19.39 13.52 19.94
N SER A 372 -20.64 13.95 19.72
CA SER A 372 -20.98 15.38 19.71
C SER A 372 -20.85 16.06 21.09
N ALA A 373 -20.86 15.29 22.18
CA ALA A 373 -20.52 15.75 23.52
C ALA A 373 -19.00 15.78 23.80
N GLY A 374 -18.15 15.52 22.79
CA GLY A 374 -16.69 15.57 22.88
C GLY A 374 -16.03 14.27 23.34
N SER A 375 -16.77 13.17 23.45
CA SER A 375 -16.18 11.86 23.78
C SER A 375 -15.50 11.24 22.57
N THR A 376 -14.25 10.81 22.71
CA THR A 376 -13.60 9.95 21.70
C THR A 376 -14.20 8.55 21.76
N VAL A 377 -14.70 8.03 20.63
CA VAL A 377 -15.29 6.70 20.54
C VAL A 377 -14.45 5.83 19.61
N PRO A 378 -13.83 4.72 20.08
CA PRO A 378 -12.95 3.88 19.26
C PRO A 378 -13.57 3.41 17.94
N ALA A 379 -14.87 3.06 17.94
CA ALA A 379 -15.58 2.59 16.74
C ALA A 379 -15.72 3.65 15.63
N MET A 380 -15.40 4.93 15.92
CA MET A 380 -15.38 6.03 14.96
C MET A 380 -13.97 6.37 14.46
N GLN A 381 -12.93 5.71 14.96
CA GLN A 381 -11.53 6.02 14.62
C GLN A 381 -10.96 5.10 13.54
N GLY A 382 -11.67 4.02 13.20
CA GLY A 382 -11.24 3.04 12.21
C GLY A 382 -12.17 1.84 12.13
N LEU A 383 -11.90 0.95 11.18
CA LEU A 383 -12.53 -0.37 11.13
C LEU A 383 -11.96 -1.25 12.23
N LEU A 384 -12.81 -2.04 12.87
CA LEU A 384 -12.43 -2.94 13.98
C LEU A 384 -12.33 -4.40 13.55
N PHE A 385 -12.09 -4.66 12.26
CA PHE A 385 -12.11 -5.99 11.67
C PHE A 385 -11.29 -6.11 10.40
#